data_AF-A0A8J4TD38-F1
#
_entry.id   AF-A0A8J4TD38-F1
#
_cell.length_a   1.000
_cell.length_b   1.000
_cell.length_c   1.000
_cell.angle_alpha   90.00
_cell.angle_beta   90.00
_cell.angle_gamma   90.00
#
_symmetry.space_group_name_H-M   'P 1'
#
loop_
_entity.id
_entity.type
_entity.pdbx_description
1 polymer ?
#
loop_
_entity_poly.entity_id
_entity_poly.type
_entity_poly.pdbx_seq_one_letter_code
_entity_poly.pdbx_strand_id
1 'polypeptide(L)'
;MNRCLLLIITFVTSSLASSEFSVSFSKSSLSLELNEVASVNISLNKPAPQTLIFAFTYRDSNGDYVKNVNNSAVRPLDAITILAGQTGPVNVTVAANKPGRVYLGLNETGGSDIFENLDRVTCNVLVMHLSWLDGLQIAVGWIYFVAWTVSFYPQVFLNWKRKSVVGFNLDFLCLNLVGFLVYSVFNLALFASPAIKEEYARLHPIGVIPVMVNDIFFSVHAFLICGVTGVQVLIYERGGQRVSRVCIVILCLIGVYCIINAIVAGANAITWLTFLFNISYVKLFITFIKYVPQAVMNCRRRSTVGWSIGNICLDLTGGTLSILQMFIVAYNFDDWSSGFGSPTKLGLGLFSITFDIFFMVQHWCLYPHGGEQAVPIITGVSSTESYSQAMPNYQSVVDYPVTTYSEITVKT
;
A
#
# COMPACT_ATOMS: atom_id res chain seq x y z
N MET A 1 -6.76 5.15 50.85
CA MET A 1 -7.44 6.33 50.29
C MET A 1 -6.50 7.46 49.84
N ASN A 2 -5.16 7.27 49.81
CA ASN A 2 -4.19 8.35 49.49
C ASN A 2 -3.48 8.25 48.14
N ARG A 3 -3.64 7.17 47.35
CA ARG A 3 -2.98 7.05 46.02
C ARG A 3 -3.79 7.66 44.87
N CYS A 4 -5.13 7.56 44.90
CA CYS A 4 -5.98 8.27 43.93
C CYS A 4 -5.96 9.78 44.12
N LEU A 5 -5.89 10.27 45.37
CA LEU A 5 -5.80 11.70 45.63
C LEU A 5 -4.46 12.28 45.16
N LEU A 6 -3.35 11.53 45.32
CA LEU A 6 -2.05 11.93 44.80
C LEU A 6 -2.03 11.95 43.27
N LEU A 7 -2.62 10.95 42.60
CA LEU A 7 -2.75 10.93 41.13
C LEU A 7 -3.62 12.07 40.60
N ILE A 8 -4.73 12.39 41.26
CA ILE A 8 -5.60 13.51 40.89
C ILE A 8 -4.88 14.84 41.15
N ILE A 9 -4.14 14.99 42.26
CA ILE A 9 -3.36 16.19 42.52
C ILE A 9 -2.19 16.32 41.52
N THR A 10 -1.53 15.23 41.13
CA THR A 10 -0.47 15.25 40.11
C THR A 10 -1.04 15.56 38.71
N PHE A 11 -2.24 15.07 38.41
CA PHE A 11 -2.96 15.37 37.16
C PHE A 11 -3.48 16.82 37.12
N VAL A 12 -3.93 17.34 38.26
CA VAL A 12 -4.37 18.74 38.42
C VAL A 12 -3.16 19.69 38.45
N THR A 13 -2.02 19.32 39.03
CA THR A 13 -0.79 20.13 38.96
C THR A 13 -0.15 20.09 37.58
N SER A 14 -0.26 18.99 36.81
CA SER A 14 0.13 18.99 35.39
C SER A 14 -0.82 19.80 34.50
N SER A 15 -2.09 19.95 34.91
CA SER A 15 -3.07 20.84 34.26
C SER A 15 -2.89 22.32 34.62
N LEU A 16 -2.07 22.63 35.63
CA LEU A 16 -1.67 23.99 36.02
C LEU A 16 -0.21 24.29 35.66
N ALA A 17 0.41 23.53 34.75
CA ALA A 17 1.59 24.00 34.06
C ALA A 17 1.16 25.24 33.25
N SER A 18 1.68 26.40 33.62
CA SER A 18 1.57 27.60 32.80
C SER A 18 2.06 27.25 31.40
N SER A 19 1.16 27.19 30.41
CA SER A 19 1.52 26.80 29.04
C SER A 19 2.71 27.62 28.57
N GLU A 20 3.84 27.00 28.27
CA GLU A 20 5.03 27.73 27.83
C GLU A 20 4.70 28.54 26.56
N PHE A 21 5.39 29.67 26.38
CA PHE A 21 5.18 30.49 25.20
C PHE A 21 5.57 29.67 23.97
N SER A 22 4.61 29.47 23.05
CA SER A 22 4.82 28.65 21.86
C SER A 22 4.38 29.39 20.60
N VAL A 23 5.12 29.10 19.53
CA VAL A 23 4.91 29.64 18.18
C VAL A 23 4.55 28.47 17.27
N SER A 24 3.53 28.64 16.43
CA SER A 24 3.13 27.63 15.46
C SER A 24 2.60 28.25 14.18
N PHE A 25 2.69 27.53 13.07
CA PHE A 25 1.96 27.93 11.86
C PHE A 25 0.47 27.59 12.04
N SER A 26 -0.43 28.54 11.76
CA SER A 26 -1.88 28.33 11.87
C SER A 26 -2.37 27.23 10.92
N LYS A 27 -1.67 27.04 9.79
CA LYS A 27 -1.87 25.92 8.86
C LYS A 27 -0.58 25.11 8.76
N SER A 28 -0.71 23.80 8.91
CA SER A 28 0.40 22.85 8.76
C SER A 28 0.80 22.62 7.30
N SER A 29 -0.07 22.96 6.34
CA SER A 29 0.21 22.89 4.91
C SER A 29 -0.43 24.02 4.11
N LEU A 30 0.24 24.40 3.03
CA LEU A 30 -0.21 25.37 2.04
C LEU A 30 0.08 24.81 0.64
N SER A 31 -0.93 24.83 -0.22
CA SER A 31 -0.78 24.49 -1.64
C SER A 31 -0.93 25.74 -2.50
N LEU A 32 -0.08 25.89 -3.50
CA LEU A 32 -0.01 27.03 -4.41
C LEU A 32 0.13 26.54 -5.85
N GLU A 33 -0.58 27.15 -6.79
CA GLU A 33 -0.23 27.03 -8.21
C GLU A 33 0.98 27.92 -8.55
N LEU A 34 1.72 27.58 -9.60
CA LEU A 34 2.81 28.40 -10.11
C LEU A 34 2.33 29.83 -10.39
N ASN A 35 3.09 30.83 -9.93
CA ASN A 35 2.77 32.27 -9.95
C ASN A 35 1.70 32.72 -8.95
N GLU A 36 1.12 31.83 -8.16
CA GLU A 36 0.21 32.20 -7.08
C GLU A 36 0.98 32.75 -5.87
N VAL A 37 0.28 33.59 -5.11
CA VAL A 37 0.75 34.14 -3.84
C VAL A 37 -0.34 33.88 -2.80
N ALA A 38 0.03 33.30 -1.66
CA ALA A 38 -0.87 33.10 -0.53
C ALA A 38 -0.23 33.59 0.76
N SER A 39 -1.02 33.63 1.84
CA SER A 39 -0.52 34.01 3.16
C SER A 39 -0.51 32.80 4.10
N VAL A 40 0.60 32.65 4.82
CA VAL A 40 0.72 31.74 5.96
C VAL A 40 0.69 32.58 7.23
N ASN A 41 -0.02 32.09 8.23
CA ASN A 41 -0.19 32.78 9.49
C ASN A 41 0.64 32.10 10.57
N ILE A 42 1.34 32.88 11.38
CA ILE A 42 2.15 32.39 12.51
C ILE A 42 1.41 32.75 13.79
N SER A 43 0.80 31.75 14.42
CA SER A 43 0.05 31.86 15.65
C SER A 43 0.96 31.88 16.88
N LEU A 44 0.59 32.71 17.85
CA LEU A 44 1.19 32.78 19.18
C LEU A 44 0.18 32.29 20.22
N ASN A 45 0.58 31.39 21.12
CA ASN A 45 -0.25 30.93 22.24
C ASN A 45 -0.55 32.06 23.25
N LYS A 46 0.44 32.92 23.50
CA LYS A 46 0.39 34.03 24.47
C LYS A 46 0.92 35.32 23.82
N PRO A 47 0.72 36.50 24.43
CA PRO A 47 1.43 37.70 24.02
C PRO A 47 2.94 37.47 24.03
N ALA A 48 3.65 37.98 23.03
CA ALA A 48 5.10 37.81 22.93
C ALA A 48 5.81 38.36 24.19
N PRO A 49 6.63 37.57 24.90
CA PRO A 49 7.26 38.00 26.15
C PRO A 49 8.31 39.09 25.92
N GLN A 50 8.93 39.08 24.75
CA GLN A 50 9.93 40.04 24.30
C GLN A 50 9.81 40.26 22.80
N THR A 51 10.57 41.20 22.25
CA THR A 51 10.70 41.33 20.80
C THR A 51 11.49 40.15 20.25
N LEU A 52 10.89 39.41 19.33
CA LEU A 52 11.44 38.20 18.72
C LEU A 52 11.67 38.43 17.24
N ILE A 53 12.80 37.96 16.73
CA ILE A 53 13.12 38.01 15.30
C ILE A 53 13.27 36.58 14.80
N PHE A 54 12.42 36.18 13.87
CA PHE A 54 12.50 34.86 13.24
C PHE A 54 12.96 34.98 11.81
N ALA A 55 14.02 34.25 11.48
CA ALA A 55 14.41 33.96 10.11
C ALA A 55 13.70 32.68 9.64
N PHE A 56 13.30 32.66 8.36
CA PHE A 56 12.74 31.46 7.77
C PHE A 56 13.83 30.45 7.44
N THR A 57 13.58 29.20 7.78
CA THR A 57 14.40 28.07 7.32
C THR A 57 13.65 27.26 6.27
N TYR A 58 14.40 26.65 5.37
CA TYR A 58 13.86 25.91 4.23
C TYR A 58 14.44 24.52 4.29
N ARG A 59 13.58 23.51 4.37
CA ARG A 59 14.00 22.10 4.34
C ARG A 59 13.38 21.38 3.15
N ASP A 60 14.13 20.46 2.56
CA ASP A 60 13.66 19.61 1.47
C ASP A 60 12.80 18.43 1.95
N SER A 61 12.44 17.53 1.05
CA SER A 61 11.64 16.33 1.37
C SER A 61 12.34 15.33 2.29
N ASN A 62 13.66 15.36 2.39
CA ASN A 62 14.45 14.53 3.31
C ASN A 62 14.61 15.19 4.69
N GLY A 63 14.27 16.47 4.79
CA GLY A 63 14.45 17.27 6.00
C GLY A 63 15.76 18.03 6.07
N ASP A 64 16.57 17.96 5.01
CA ASP A 64 17.84 18.66 4.95
C ASP A 64 17.61 20.13 4.64
N TYR A 65 18.40 21.00 5.27
CA TYR A 65 18.33 22.43 5.01
C TYR A 65 18.78 22.75 3.58
N VAL A 66 17.93 23.48 2.86
CA VAL A 66 18.17 23.90 1.48
C VAL A 66 19.31 24.93 1.46
N LYS A 67 20.45 24.56 0.87
CA LYS A 67 21.65 25.40 0.80
C LYS A 67 21.47 26.65 -0.06
N ASN A 68 20.65 26.58 -1.11
CA ASN A 68 20.35 27.70 -2.01
C ASN A 68 18.86 28.03 -2.00
N VAL A 69 18.48 28.96 -1.13
CA VAL A 69 17.08 29.36 -0.91
C VAL A 69 16.44 29.94 -2.18
N ASN A 70 17.22 30.61 -3.03
CA ASN A 70 16.73 31.17 -4.31
C ASN A 70 16.26 30.09 -5.29
N ASN A 71 16.74 28.86 -5.12
CA ASN A 71 16.30 27.70 -5.91
C ASN A 71 15.30 26.82 -5.14
N SER A 72 14.66 27.33 -4.09
CA SER A 72 13.58 26.62 -3.40
C SER A 72 12.23 26.79 -4.12
N ALA A 73 11.24 25.99 -3.75
CA ALA A 73 9.91 26.01 -4.37
C ALA A 73 9.19 27.35 -4.19
N VAL A 74 9.50 28.08 -3.11
CA VAL A 74 8.94 29.40 -2.83
C VAL A 74 10.03 30.47 -2.93
N ARG A 75 9.62 31.72 -3.10
CA ARG A 75 10.58 32.85 -3.05
C ARG A 75 11.12 33.02 -1.61
N PRO A 76 12.38 33.46 -1.44
CA PRO A 76 12.92 33.79 -0.13
C PRO A 76 12.00 34.78 0.61
N LEU A 77 11.80 34.54 1.89
CA LEU A 77 10.96 35.32 2.78
C LEU A 77 11.85 36.18 3.66
N ASP A 78 11.44 37.42 3.86
CA ASP A 78 12.11 38.32 4.78
C ASP A 78 11.90 37.87 6.24
N ALA A 79 12.87 38.19 7.10
CA ALA A 79 12.74 37.92 8.53
C ALA A 79 11.55 38.69 9.12
N ILE A 80 10.85 38.03 10.03
CA ILE A 80 9.71 38.62 10.73
C ILE A 80 10.12 39.10 12.10
N THR A 81 9.61 40.27 12.48
CA THR A 81 9.80 40.83 13.83
C THR A 81 8.45 40.84 14.54
N ILE A 82 8.38 40.17 15.68
CA ILE A 82 7.21 40.14 16.56
C ILE A 82 7.54 41.01 17.77
N LEU A 83 6.77 42.07 18.01
CA LEU A 83 7.05 43.01 19.09
C LEU A 83 6.59 42.46 20.45
N ALA A 84 7.28 42.84 21.52
CA ALA A 84 6.87 42.51 22.89
C ALA A 84 5.40 42.93 23.14
N GLY A 85 4.61 42.02 23.72
CA GLY A 85 3.19 42.21 23.99
C GLY A 85 2.26 42.05 22.78
N GLN A 86 2.78 41.81 21.57
CA GLN A 86 1.96 41.57 20.39
C GLN A 86 1.18 40.25 20.52
N THR A 87 -0.09 40.29 20.11
CA THR A 87 -1.01 39.15 20.12
C THR A 87 -1.51 38.86 18.71
N GLY A 88 -1.85 37.60 18.45
CA GLY A 88 -2.50 37.18 17.22
C GLY A 88 -1.57 36.60 16.15
N PRO A 89 -2.15 36.10 15.06
CA PRO A 89 -1.39 35.53 13.96
C PRO A 89 -0.65 36.61 13.18
N VAL A 90 0.65 36.43 12.96
CA VAL A 90 1.43 37.27 12.05
C VAL A 90 1.30 36.71 10.63
N ASN A 91 0.81 37.52 9.70
CA ASN A 91 0.62 37.11 8.32
C ASN A 91 1.92 37.26 7.54
N VAL A 92 2.28 36.22 6.79
CA VAL A 92 3.49 36.13 5.97
C VAL A 92 3.07 35.75 4.57
N THR A 93 3.41 36.60 3.61
CA THR A 93 3.09 36.38 2.21
C THR A 93 4.12 35.45 1.58
N VAL A 94 3.65 34.30 1.09
CA VAL A 94 4.46 33.27 0.42
C VAL A 94 4.11 33.27 -1.07
N ALA A 95 5.13 33.51 -1.91
CA ALA A 95 5.00 33.51 -3.36
C ALA A 95 5.63 32.25 -3.95
N ALA A 96 4.91 31.59 -4.86
CA ALA A 96 5.46 30.49 -5.64
C ALA A 96 6.66 30.94 -6.50
N ASN A 97 7.71 30.11 -6.54
CA ASN A 97 8.88 30.33 -7.37
C ASN A 97 8.99 29.27 -8.47
N LYS A 98 8.99 27.99 -8.06
CA LYS A 98 8.99 26.84 -8.97
C LYS A 98 8.22 25.68 -8.34
N PRO A 99 7.76 24.72 -9.15
CA PRO A 99 7.11 23.52 -8.65
C PRO A 99 8.05 22.73 -7.74
N GLY A 100 7.49 22.16 -6.68
CA GLY A 100 8.29 21.51 -5.64
C GLY A 100 7.59 21.46 -4.30
N ARG A 101 8.22 20.74 -3.38
CA ARG A 101 7.88 20.72 -1.97
C ARG A 101 8.97 21.41 -1.17
N VAL A 102 8.57 22.23 -0.20
CA VAL A 102 9.49 22.80 0.79
C VAL A 102 8.82 22.88 2.15
N TYR A 103 9.56 22.52 3.20
CA TYR A 103 9.11 22.71 4.57
C TYR A 103 9.68 24.03 5.08
N LEU A 104 8.81 25.00 5.30
CA LEU A 104 9.16 26.28 5.92
C LEU A 104 9.23 26.10 7.43
N GLY A 105 10.38 26.37 8.02
CA GLY A 105 10.56 26.43 9.46
C GLY A 105 10.87 27.85 9.94
N LEU A 106 11.02 27.99 11.26
CA LEU A 106 11.44 29.23 11.90
C LEU A 106 12.75 28.97 12.64
N ASN A 107 13.66 29.93 12.62
CA ASN A 107 14.84 29.96 13.45
C ASN A 107 14.96 31.34 14.11
N GLU A 108 15.28 31.37 15.40
CA GLU A 108 15.44 32.63 16.13
C GLU A 108 16.87 33.17 15.95
N THR A 109 17.00 34.40 15.50
CA THR A 109 18.31 35.05 15.27
C THR A 109 18.97 35.58 16.55
N GLY A 110 18.24 35.61 17.67
CA GLY A 110 18.68 36.18 18.95
C GLY A 110 19.26 35.20 19.98
N GLY A 111 19.23 33.89 19.70
CA GLY A 111 19.83 32.87 20.56
C GLY A 111 19.19 32.74 21.95
N SER A 112 17.88 32.96 22.08
CA SER A 112 17.20 32.79 23.37
C SER A 112 16.70 31.36 23.52
N ASP A 113 17.00 30.71 24.64
CA ASP A 113 16.55 29.34 24.96
C ASP A 113 15.02 29.26 25.26
N ILE A 114 14.23 30.20 24.73
CA ILE A 114 12.80 30.32 25.02
C ILE A 114 11.99 29.23 24.32
N PHE A 115 12.49 28.66 23.22
CA PHE A 115 11.76 27.71 22.39
C PHE A 115 12.32 26.30 22.47
N GLU A 116 11.77 25.48 23.35
CA GLU A 116 11.97 24.04 23.29
C GLU A 116 11.22 23.49 22.05
N ASN A 117 11.96 22.98 21.06
CA ASN A 117 11.44 22.39 19.81
C ASN A 117 10.99 23.34 18.67
N LEU A 118 11.55 24.56 18.55
CA LEU A 118 11.28 25.42 17.39
C LEU A 118 11.56 24.73 16.04
N ASP A 119 12.56 23.85 16.01
CA ASP A 119 12.91 23.04 14.84
C ASP A 119 11.79 22.13 14.33
N ARG A 120 10.78 21.84 15.14
CA ARG A 120 9.61 21.03 14.74
C ARG A 120 8.46 21.87 14.18
N VAL A 121 8.53 23.19 14.33
CA VAL A 121 7.52 24.10 13.82
C VAL A 121 7.75 24.28 12.33
N THR A 122 7.01 23.51 11.52
CA THR A 122 7.12 23.55 10.07
C THR A 122 5.78 23.73 9.38
N CYS A 123 5.75 24.49 8.28
CA CYS A 123 4.65 24.56 7.33
C CYS A 123 5.07 23.88 6.03
N ASN A 124 4.36 22.85 5.60
CA ASN A 124 4.60 22.18 4.33
C ASN A 124 4.01 23.02 3.18
N VAL A 125 4.86 23.60 2.34
CA VAL A 125 4.43 24.35 1.16
C VAL A 125 4.65 23.53 -0.10
N LEU A 126 3.56 23.31 -0.82
CA LEU A 126 3.49 22.55 -2.06
C LEU A 126 3.21 23.52 -3.21
N VAL A 127 4.14 23.63 -4.15
CA VAL A 127 3.96 24.43 -5.36
C VAL A 127 3.74 23.48 -6.52
N MET A 128 2.60 23.60 -7.20
CA MET A 128 2.20 22.76 -8.32
C MET A 128 2.26 23.50 -9.65
N HIS A 129 2.48 22.76 -10.73
CA HIS A 129 2.39 23.33 -12.09
C HIS A 129 0.97 23.75 -12.43
N LEU A 130 -0.02 22.89 -12.19
CA LEU A 130 -1.41 23.06 -12.63
C LEU A 130 -2.38 22.55 -11.57
N SER A 131 -3.34 23.38 -11.13
CA SER A 131 -4.33 23.00 -10.10
C SER A 131 -5.23 21.84 -10.54
N TRP A 132 -5.58 21.76 -11.82
CA TRP A 132 -6.46 20.69 -12.30
C TRP A 132 -5.80 19.30 -12.25
N LEU A 133 -4.45 19.24 -12.34
CA LEU A 133 -3.71 17.98 -12.16
C LEU A 133 -3.76 17.49 -10.72
N ASP A 134 -3.86 18.39 -9.74
CA ASP A 134 -4.08 18.03 -8.35
C ASP A 134 -5.50 17.46 -8.13
N GLY A 135 -6.51 18.06 -8.75
CA GLY A 135 -7.86 17.48 -8.79
C GLY A 135 -7.89 16.10 -9.47
N LEU A 136 -7.19 15.95 -10.60
CA LEU A 136 -7.11 14.69 -11.33
C LEU A 136 -6.43 13.59 -10.53
N GLN A 137 -5.29 13.86 -9.88
CA GLN A 137 -4.59 12.84 -9.09
C GLN A 137 -5.42 12.36 -7.90
N ILE A 138 -6.22 13.24 -7.26
CA ILE A 138 -7.19 12.85 -6.22
C ILE A 138 -8.26 11.92 -6.81
N ALA A 139 -8.84 12.28 -7.95
CA ALA A 139 -9.89 11.47 -8.60
C ALA A 139 -9.37 10.08 -9.01
N VAL A 140 -8.20 10.03 -9.67
CA VAL A 140 -7.52 8.78 -10.03
C VAL A 140 -7.21 7.94 -8.78
N GLY A 141 -6.78 8.60 -7.70
CA GLY A 141 -6.55 8.00 -6.38
C GLY A 141 -7.75 7.24 -5.84
N TRP A 142 -8.91 7.89 -5.82
CA TRP A 142 -10.15 7.27 -5.36
C TRP A 142 -10.63 6.14 -6.28
N ILE A 143 -10.49 6.29 -7.60
CA ILE A 143 -10.91 5.26 -8.55
C ILE A 143 -10.10 3.98 -8.33
N TYR A 144 -8.77 4.07 -8.22
CA TYR A 144 -7.97 2.88 -8.00
C TYR A 144 -8.19 2.27 -6.61
N PHE A 145 -8.40 3.11 -5.60
CA PHE A 145 -8.68 2.64 -4.23
C PHE A 145 -9.97 1.81 -4.21
N VAL A 146 -11.01 2.28 -4.89
CA VAL A 146 -12.26 1.55 -5.05
C VAL A 146 -12.05 0.28 -5.87
N ALA A 147 -11.32 0.35 -6.99
CA ALA A 147 -11.03 -0.83 -7.81
C ALA A 147 -10.34 -1.96 -7.01
N TRP A 148 -9.29 -1.63 -6.26
CA TRP A 148 -8.61 -2.58 -5.38
C TRP A 148 -9.48 -3.08 -4.23
N THR A 149 -10.33 -2.23 -3.65
CA THR A 149 -11.23 -2.67 -2.57
C THR A 149 -12.29 -3.64 -3.11
N VAL A 150 -12.84 -3.38 -4.30
CA VAL A 150 -13.87 -4.21 -4.91
C VAL A 150 -13.30 -5.51 -5.49
N SER A 151 -12.00 -5.55 -5.85
CA SER A 151 -11.37 -6.73 -6.47
C SER A 151 -11.45 -8.01 -5.63
N PHE A 152 -11.56 -7.90 -4.30
CA PHE A 152 -11.70 -9.06 -3.42
C PHE A 152 -13.04 -9.80 -3.55
N TYR A 153 -14.10 -9.12 -3.99
CA TYR A 153 -15.46 -9.67 -4.03
C TYR A 153 -15.74 -10.64 -5.18
N PRO A 154 -15.28 -10.41 -6.42
CA PRO A 154 -15.49 -11.33 -7.53
C PRO A 154 -15.14 -12.79 -7.23
N GLN A 155 -14.06 -13.06 -6.49
CA GLN A 155 -13.70 -14.43 -6.13
C GLN A 155 -14.68 -15.04 -5.11
N VAL A 156 -15.07 -14.27 -4.09
CA VAL A 156 -16.08 -14.70 -3.10
C VAL A 156 -17.39 -15.03 -3.77
N PHE A 157 -17.84 -14.15 -4.68
CA PHE A 157 -19.07 -14.36 -5.45
C PHE A 157 -18.98 -15.59 -6.34
N LEU A 158 -17.85 -15.79 -7.05
CA LEU A 158 -17.64 -16.95 -7.90
C LEU A 158 -17.71 -18.27 -7.11
N ASN A 159 -17.05 -18.32 -5.96
CA ASN A 159 -17.08 -19.47 -5.06
C ASN A 159 -18.50 -19.74 -4.56
N TRP A 160 -19.24 -18.69 -4.15
CA TRP A 160 -20.62 -18.80 -3.69
C TRP A 160 -21.57 -19.27 -4.79
N LYS A 161 -21.40 -18.78 -6.03
CA LYS A 161 -22.23 -19.17 -7.19
C LYS A 161 -21.98 -20.62 -7.59
N ARG A 162 -20.72 -21.06 -7.60
CA ARG A 162 -20.33 -22.42 -7.99
C ARG A 162 -20.49 -23.44 -6.86
N LYS A 163 -20.64 -23.00 -5.61
CA LYS A 163 -20.54 -23.83 -4.41
C LYS A 163 -19.29 -24.71 -4.38
N SER A 164 -18.22 -24.21 -5.01
CA SER A 164 -16.96 -24.92 -5.19
C SER A 164 -15.80 -23.92 -5.25
N VAL A 165 -14.70 -24.29 -4.59
CA VAL A 165 -13.41 -23.58 -4.64
C VAL A 165 -12.40 -24.27 -5.57
N VAL A 166 -12.81 -25.32 -6.30
CA VAL A 166 -11.97 -25.95 -7.31
C VAL A 166 -11.64 -24.92 -8.39
N GLY A 167 -10.35 -24.58 -8.53
CA GLY A 167 -9.88 -23.50 -9.42
C GLY A 167 -9.16 -22.39 -8.70
N PHE A 168 -9.42 -22.27 -7.41
CA PHE A 168 -8.80 -21.28 -6.55
C PHE A 168 -7.69 -21.94 -5.71
N ASN A 169 -6.45 -21.51 -5.89
CA ASN A 169 -5.29 -22.13 -5.26
C ASN A 169 -5.25 -21.77 -3.77
N LEU A 170 -5.14 -22.79 -2.91
CA LEU A 170 -5.16 -22.60 -1.46
C LEU A 170 -3.88 -21.94 -0.92
N ASP A 171 -2.74 -22.10 -1.59
CA ASP A 171 -1.49 -21.41 -1.23
C ASP A 171 -1.65 -19.90 -1.41
N PHE A 172 -2.25 -19.48 -2.54
CA PHE A 172 -2.55 -18.06 -2.79
C PHE A 172 -3.42 -17.48 -1.65
N LEU A 173 -4.43 -18.22 -1.20
CA LEU A 173 -5.28 -17.80 -0.09
C LEU A 173 -4.51 -17.68 1.23
N CYS A 174 -3.77 -18.72 1.62
CA CYS A 174 -3.04 -18.73 2.89
C CYS A 174 -1.99 -17.63 2.94
N LEU A 175 -1.27 -17.40 1.84
CA LEU A 175 -0.31 -16.30 1.72
C LEU A 175 -1.01 -14.94 1.84
N ASN A 176 -2.13 -14.71 1.15
CA ASN A 176 -2.87 -13.45 1.29
C ASN A 176 -3.41 -13.22 2.70
N LEU A 177 -3.95 -14.27 3.37
CA LEU A 177 -4.43 -14.17 4.75
C LEU A 177 -3.34 -13.68 5.69
N VAL A 178 -2.16 -14.32 5.66
CA VAL A 178 -1.03 -13.91 6.51
C VAL A 178 -0.53 -12.52 6.12
N GLY A 179 -0.40 -12.22 4.83
CA GLY A 179 0.04 -10.92 4.36
C GLY A 179 -0.89 -9.79 4.82
N PHE A 180 -2.20 -9.92 4.64
CA PHE A 180 -3.15 -8.90 5.08
C PHE A 180 -3.30 -8.84 6.59
N LEU A 181 -3.09 -9.94 7.32
CA LEU A 181 -3.02 -9.93 8.79
C LEU A 181 -1.88 -9.04 9.28
N VAL A 182 -0.63 -9.32 8.85
CA VAL A 182 0.53 -8.53 9.31
C VAL A 182 0.43 -7.07 8.87
N TYR A 183 -0.13 -6.81 7.68
CA TYR A 183 -0.35 -5.44 7.20
C TYR A 183 -1.42 -4.71 8.02
N SER A 184 -2.49 -5.39 8.41
CA SER A 184 -3.52 -4.83 9.31
C SER A 184 -2.94 -4.53 10.69
N VAL A 185 -2.14 -5.43 11.25
CA VAL A 185 -1.46 -5.24 12.54
C VAL A 185 -0.54 -4.01 12.48
N PHE A 186 0.27 -3.88 11.41
CA PHE A 186 1.13 -2.72 11.19
C PHE A 186 0.33 -1.40 11.17
N ASN A 187 -0.69 -1.32 10.30
CA ASN A 187 -1.48 -0.11 10.14
C ASN A 187 -2.24 0.26 11.42
N LEU A 188 -2.87 -0.73 12.08
CA LEU A 188 -3.59 -0.51 13.34
C LEU A 188 -2.65 -0.07 14.46
N ALA A 189 -1.50 -0.71 14.63
CA ALA A 189 -0.57 -0.39 15.70
C ALA A 189 0.01 1.02 15.53
N LEU A 190 0.46 1.38 14.33
CA LEU A 190 1.02 2.70 14.03
C LEU A 190 -0.04 3.81 14.12
N PHE A 191 -1.31 3.49 13.80
CA PHE A 191 -2.41 4.44 13.92
C PHE A 191 -2.97 4.58 15.35
N ALA A 192 -3.09 3.51 16.11
CA ALA A 192 -3.80 3.51 17.39
C ALA A 192 -2.88 3.73 18.59
N SER A 193 -1.61 3.28 18.54
CA SER A 193 -0.72 3.30 19.71
C SER A 193 0.03 4.63 19.85
N PRO A 194 -0.18 5.40 20.95
CA PRO A 194 0.59 6.62 21.20
C PRO A 194 2.09 6.36 21.34
N ALA A 195 2.47 5.24 21.98
CA ALA A 195 3.87 4.87 22.18
C ALA A 195 4.60 4.63 20.85
N ILE A 196 3.96 3.95 19.90
CA ILE A 196 4.55 3.71 18.57
C ILE A 196 4.66 5.02 17.78
N LYS A 197 3.66 5.92 17.89
CA LYS A 197 3.73 7.25 17.27
C LYS A 197 4.87 8.08 17.83
N GLU A 198 5.12 7.99 19.13
CA GLU A 198 6.23 8.67 19.78
C GLU A 198 7.58 8.08 19.37
N GLU A 199 7.71 6.75 19.27
CA GLU A 199 8.89 6.11 18.68
C GLU A 199 9.14 6.58 17.24
N TYR A 200 8.08 6.71 16.44
CA TYR A 200 8.16 7.18 15.07
C TYR A 200 8.58 8.65 15.00
N ALA A 201 7.98 9.51 15.82
CA ALA A 201 8.32 10.93 15.89
C ALA A 201 9.77 11.17 16.35
N ARG A 202 10.33 10.28 17.18
CA ARG A 202 11.75 10.33 17.57
C ARG A 202 12.69 10.01 16.41
N LEU A 203 12.34 9.03 15.58
CA LEU A 203 13.13 8.66 14.39
C LEU A 203 12.95 9.63 13.23
N HIS A 204 11.78 10.24 13.11
CA HIS A 204 11.42 11.16 12.04
C HIS A 204 10.84 12.46 12.61
N PRO A 205 11.68 13.40 13.09
CA PRO A 205 11.23 14.62 13.79
C PRO A 205 10.29 15.53 13.00
N ILE A 206 10.40 15.50 11.67
CA ILE A 206 9.54 16.23 10.71
C ILE A 206 8.59 15.30 9.94
N GLY A 207 8.69 13.98 10.19
CA GLY A 207 7.95 12.98 9.43
C GLY A 207 6.50 12.94 9.85
N VAL A 208 5.61 12.94 8.87
CA VAL A 208 4.20 12.61 9.11
C VAL A 208 4.09 11.09 9.23
N ILE A 209 3.21 10.62 10.11
CA ILE A 209 2.91 9.19 10.24
C ILE A 209 2.44 8.68 8.87
N PRO A 210 3.06 7.62 8.31
CA PRO A 210 2.89 7.22 6.91
C PRO A 210 1.64 6.36 6.70
N VAL A 211 0.74 6.29 7.68
CA VAL A 211 -0.47 5.47 7.66
C VAL A 211 -1.69 6.37 7.78
N MET A 212 -2.60 6.25 6.83
CA MET A 212 -3.87 6.96 6.79
C MET A 212 -5.04 6.02 7.10
N VAL A 213 -6.22 6.58 7.38
CA VAL A 213 -7.42 5.80 7.74
C VAL A 213 -7.85 4.85 6.62
N ASN A 214 -7.70 5.27 5.36
CA ASN A 214 -7.96 4.44 4.19
C ASN A 214 -7.04 3.21 4.13
N ASP A 215 -5.79 3.30 4.59
CA ASP A 215 -4.86 2.15 4.62
C ASP A 215 -5.31 1.11 5.64
N ILE A 216 -5.81 1.55 6.79
CA ILE A 216 -6.39 0.70 7.83
C ILE A 216 -7.63 0.02 7.30
N PHE A 217 -8.57 0.79 6.74
CA PHE A 217 -9.79 0.26 6.16
C PHE A 217 -9.45 -0.81 5.11
N PHE A 218 -8.58 -0.48 4.14
CA PHE A 218 -8.19 -1.39 3.08
C PHE A 218 -7.57 -2.68 3.61
N SER A 219 -6.58 -2.58 4.50
CA SER A 219 -5.86 -3.74 5.03
C SER A 219 -6.75 -4.67 5.85
N VAL A 220 -7.54 -4.12 6.77
CA VAL A 220 -8.47 -4.89 7.61
C VAL A 220 -9.59 -5.49 6.77
N HIS A 221 -10.15 -4.71 5.84
CA HIS A 221 -11.19 -5.18 4.93
C HIS A 221 -10.70 -6.37 4.08
N ALA A 222 -9.54 -6.23 3.45
CA ALA A 222 -8.93 -7.29 2.66
C ALA A 222 -8.67 -8.55 3.50
N PHE A 223 -8.19 -8.41 4.73
CA PHE A 223 -8.02 -9.53 5.65
C PHE A 223 -9.35 -10.26 5.93
N LEU A 224 -10.42 -9.51 6.22
CA LEU A 224 -11.74 -10.07 6.50
C LEU A 224 -12.33 -10.79 5.28
N ILE A 225 -12.25 -10.21 4.07
CA ILE A 225 -12.76 -10.85 2.85
C ILE A 225 -11.92 -12.09 2.47
N CYS A 226 -10.60 -12.07 2.70
CA CYS A 226 -9.79 -13.28 2.61
C CYS A 226 -10.26 -14.34 3.63
N GLY A 227 -10.62 -13.92 4.85
CA GLY A 227 -11.20 -14.78 5.88
C GLY A 227 -12.51 -15.44 5.43
N VAL A 228 -13.42 -14.68 4.80
CA VAL A 228 -14.64 -15.21 4.19
C VAL A 228 -14.30 -16.26 3.13
N THR A 229 -13.31 -16.00 2.29
CA THR A 229 -12.83 -16.98 1.30
C THR A 229 -12.25 -18.23 1.97
N GLY A 230 -11.55 -18.06 3.11
CA GLY A 230 -11.11 -19.16 3.98
C GLY A 230 -12.27 -20.02 4.48
N VAL A 231 -13.35 -19.40 4.96
CA VAL A 231 -14.56 -20.12 5.37
C VAL A 231 -15.19 -20.85 4.18
N GLN A 232 -15.24 -20.25 2.99
CA GLN A 232 -15.73 -20.93 1.78
C GLN A 232 -14.89 -22.18 1.44
N VAL A 233 -13.57 -22.16 1.64
CA VAL A 233 -12.71 -23.34 1.44
C VAL A 233 -13.03 -24.47 2.41
N LEU A 234 -13.53 -24.16 3.61
CA LEU A 234 -13.92 -25.17 4.60
C LEU A 234 -15.30 -25.78 4.30
N ILE A 235 -16.21 -25.02 3.69
CA ILE A 235 -17.61 -25.42 3.47
C ILE A 235 -17.84 -26.01 2.07
N TYR A 236 -17.18 -25.47 1.05
CA TYR A 236 -17.45 -25.82 -0.35
C TYR A 236 -16.52 -26.92 -0.89
N GLU A 237 -16.95 -27.53 -1.99
CA GLU A 237 -16.19 -28.58 -2.68
C GLU A 237 -14.83 -28.04 -3.15
N ARG A 238 -13.76 -28.65 -2.63
CA ARG A 238 -12.36 -28.29 -2.96
C ARG A 238 -11.63 -29.37 -3.75
N GLY A 239 -12.29 -30.49 -4.03
CA GLY A 239 -11.67 -31.65 -4.67
C GLY A 239 -10.44 -32.14 -3.90
N GLY A 240 -9.43 -32.57 -4.64
CA GLY A 240 -8.13 -32.98 -4.08
C GLY A 240 -7.18 -31.83 -3.70
N GLN A 241 -7.60 -30.56 -3.82
CA GLN A 241 -6.71 -29.42 -3.57
C GLN A 241 -6.31 -29.36 -2.08
N ARG A 242 -5.00 -29.23 -1.83
CA ARG A 242 -4.41 -29.06 -0.50
C ARG A 242 -3.38 -27.94 -0.55
N VAL A 243 -3.12 -27.32 0.59
CA VAL A 243 -1.99 -26.40 0.74
C VAL A 243 -0.69 -27.17 0.50
N SER A 244 0.19 -26.64 -0.35
CA SER A 244 1.43 -27.31 -0.70
C SER A 244 2.40 -27.34 0.49
N ARG A 245 3.24 -28.37 0.55
CA ARG A 245 4.29 -28.47 1.58
C ARG A 245 5.25 -27.27 1.53
N VAL A 246 5.54 -26.76 0.33
CA VAL A 246 6.37 -25.57 0.13
C VAL A 246 5.72 -24.34 0.78
N CYS A 247 4.42 -24.12 0.53
CA CYS A 247 3.69 -23.03 1.15
C CYS A 247 3.66 -23.17 2.68
N ILE A 248 3.44 -24.39 3.21
CA ILE A 248 3.46 -24.63 4.66
C ILE A 248 4.84 -24.27 5.24
N VAL A 249 5.94 -24.71 4.63
CA VAL A 249 7.30 -24.38 5.08
C VAL A 249 7.52 -22.86 5.06
N ILE A 250 7.13 -22.17 3.98
CA ILE A 250 7.24 -20.70 3.89
C ILE A 250 6.46 -20.03 5.03
N LEU A 251 5.21 -20.45 5.28
CA LEU A 251 4.38 -19.89 6.35
C LEU A 251 4.95 -20.17 7.73
N CYS A 252 5.53 -21.36 7.96
CA CYS A 252 6.22 -21.68 9.21
C CYS A 252 7.46 -20.78 9.41
N LEU A 253 8.27 -20.59 8.37
CA LEU A 253 9.43 -19.69 8.44
C LEU A 253 9.03 -18.24 8.71
N ILE A 254 7.97 -17.75 8.07
CA ILE A 254 7.38 -16.43 8.35
C ILE A 254 6.91 -16.35 9.82
N GLY A 255 6.20 -17.37 10.31
CA GLY A 255 5.76 -17.44 11.69
C GLY A 255 6.91 -17.37 12.69
N VAL A 256 7.96 -18.17 12.46
CA VAL A 256 9.20 -18.15 13.26
C VAL A 256 9.86 -16.79 13.21
N TYR A 257 9.99 -16.18 12.03
CA TYR A 257 10.56 -14.84 11.88
C TYR A 257 9.77 -13.78 12.69
N CYS A 258 8.44 -13.79 12.61
CA CYS A 258 7.59 -12.89 13.39
C CYS A 258 7.74 -13.10 14.90
N ILE A 259 7.79 -14.36 15.35
CA ILE A 259 7.97 -14.71 16.77
C ILE A 259 9.34 -14.24 17.28
N ILE A 260 10.41 -14.48 16.53
CA ILE A 260 11.77 -14.03 16.90
C ILE A 260 11.78 -12.50 17.04
N ASN A 261 11.26 -11.76 16.05
CA ASN A 261 11.20 -10.30 16.13
C ASN A 261 10.37 -9.81 17.32
N ALA A 262 9.26 -10.48 17.65
CA ALA A 262 8.44 -10.15 18.81
C ALA A 262 9.19 -10.38 20.13
N ILE A 263 9.94 -11.49 20.25
CA ILE A 263 10.76 -11.78 21.44
C ILE A 263 11.87 -10.75 21.60
N VAL A 264 12.58 -10.41 20.52
CA VAL A 264 13.66 -9.42 20.53
C VAL A 264 13.13 -8.03 20.90
N ALA A 265 11.94 -7.65 20.42
CA ALA A 265 11.25 -6.42 20.83
C ALA A 265 10.83 -6.45 22.30
N GLY A 266 10.25 -7.57 22.76
CA GLY A 266 9.88 -7.77 24.16
C GLY A 266 11.07 -7.77 25.13
N ALA A 267 12.26 -8.15 24.65
CA ALA A 267 13.52 -8.07 25.38
C ALA A 267 14.16 -6.67 25.34
N ASN A 268 13.51 -5.68 24.71
CA ASN A 268 13.99 -4.31 24.50
C ASN A 268 15.31 -4.22 23.70
N ALA A 269 15.66 -5.24 22.92
CA ALA A 269 16.82 -5.20 22.03
C ALA A 269 16.52 -4.47 20.71
N ILE A 270 15.26 -4.42 20.30
CA ILE A 270 14.74 -3.53 19.24
C ILE A 270 13.48 -2.84 19.76
N THR A 271 13.10 -1.72 19.13
CA THR A 271 11.84 -1.04 19.45
C THR A 271 10.65 -1.78 18.86
N TRP A 272 9.45 -1.53 19.39
CA TRP A 272 8.22 -2.09 18.83
C TRP A 272 7.95 -1.55 17.43
N LEU A 273 8.33 -0.30 17.15
CA LEU A 273 8.28 0.25 15.80
C LEU A 273 9.18 -0.52 14.81
N THR A 274 10.40 -0.90 15.19
CA THR A 274 11.27 -1.73 14.35
C THR A 274 10.66 -3.11 14.10
N PHE A 275 10.06 -3.72 15.13
CA PHE A 275 9.29 -4.97 14.95
C PHE A 275 8.17 -4.81 13.93
N LEU A 276 7.38 -3.73 14.02
CA LEU A 276 6.27 -3.45 13.11
C LEU A 276 6.75 -3.28 11.65
N PHE A 277 7.85 -2.56 11.42
CA PHE A 277 8.46 -2.48 10.09
C PHE A 277 8.95 -3.84 9.58
N ASN A 278 9.60 -4.64 10.43
CA ASN A 278 10.08 -5.96 10.06
C ASN A 278 8.94 -6.91 9.63
N ILE A 279 7.83 -6.94 10.38
CA ILE A 279 6.68 -7.76 9.99
C ILE A 279 5.92 -7.18 8.78
N SER A 280 5.98 -5.86 8.52
CA SER A 280 5.34 -5.29 7.33
C SER A 280 6.09 -5.67 6.04
N TYR A 281 7.41 -5.90 6.11
CA TYR A 281 8.18 -6.45 4.98
C TYR A 281 7.74 -7.86 4.60
N VAL A 282 7.15 -8.64 5.50
CA VAL A 282 6.55 -9.95 5.17
C VAL A 282 5.42 -9.78 4.15
N LYS A 283 4.59 -8.73 4.26
CA LYS A 283 3.55 -8.44 3.26
C LYS A 283 4.17 -8.15 1.89
N LEU A 284 5.29 -7.42 1.85
CA LEU A 284 6.01 -7.16 0.60
C LEU A 284 6.53 -8.47 -0.02
N PHE A 285 7.20 -9.30 0.77
CA PHE A 285 7.67 -10.61 0.33
C PHE A 285 6.54 -11.49 -0.21
N ILE A 286 5.43 -11.58 0.51
CA ILE A 286 4.24 -12.33 0.08
C ILE A 286 3.69 -11.81 -1.25
N THR A 287 3.67 -10.48 -1.46
CA THR A 287 3.20 -9.88 -2.71
C THR A 287 3.97 -10.39 -3.92
N PHE A 288 5.28 -10.66 -3.77
CA PHE A 288 6.10 -11.21 -4.85
C PHE A 288 5.81 -12.68 -5.17
N ILE A 289 5.46 -13.49 -4.17
CA ILE A 289 5.36 -14.94 -4.38
C ILE A 289 3.92 -15.44 -4.53
N LYS A 290 2.93 -14.69 -4.03
CA LYS A 290 1.55 -15.18 -3.87
C LYS A 290 0.91 -15.64 -5.18
N TYR A 291 1.21 -14.99 -6.31
CA TYR A 291 0.58 -15.28 -7.59
C TYR A 291 1.15 -16.56 -8.26
N VAL A 292 2.37 -16.97 -7.92
CA VAL A 292 3.06 -18.10 -8.55
C VAL A 292 2.29 -19.43 -8.42
N PRO A 293 1.80 -19.83 -7.22
CA PRO A 293 1.02 -21.07 -7.09
C PRO A 293 -0.23 -21.10 -7.99
N GLN A 294 -0.95 -19.98 -8.10
CA GLN A 294 -2.14 -19.90 -8.94
C GLN A 294 -1.79 -19.99 -10.43
N ALA A 295 -0.76 -19.27 -10.87
CA ALA A 295 -0.25 -19.31 -12.23
C ALA A 295 0.13 -20.74 -12.66
N VAL A 296 0.89 -21.44 -11.81
CA VAL A 296 1.29 -22.83 -12.03
C VAL A 296 0.08 -23.77 -12.04
N MET A 297 -0.89 -23.58 -11.14
CA MET A 297 -2.09 -24.42 -11.10
C MET A 297 -2.92 -24.28 -12.37
N ASN A 298 -3.13 -23.05 -12.86
CA ASN A 298 -3.83 -22.79 -14.11
C ASN A 298 -3.12 -23.48 -15.29
N CYS A 299 -1.78 -23.41 -15.36
CA CYS A 299 -0.99 -24.11 -16.37
C CYS A 299 -1.14 -25.63 -16.29
N ARG A 300 -1.04 -26.21 -15.10
CA ARG A 300 -1.16 -27.66 -14.91
C ARG A 300 -2.54 -28.19 -15.27
N ARG A 301 -3.58 -27.42 -14.96
CA ARG A 301 -4.98 -27.77 -15.26
C ARG A 301 -5.40 -27.44 -16.67
N ARG A 302 -4.61 -26.64 -17.41
CA ARG A 302 -4.98 -26.06 -18.70
C ARG A 302 -6.37 -25.37 -18.66
N SER A 303 -6.70 -24.77 -17.51
CA SER A 303 -8.01 -24.17 -17.25
C SER A 303 -7.89 -23.14 -16.14
N THR A 304 -8.58 -22.02 -16.30
CA THR A 304 -8.74 -20.97 -15.28
C THR A 304 -10.10 -21.06 -14.57
N VAL A 305 -10.88 -22.12 -14.80
CA VAL A 305 -12.21 -22.25 -14.19
C VAL A 305 -12.10 -22.32 -12.67
N GLY A 306 -12.74 -21.34 -12.02
CA GLY A 306 -12.70 -21.12 -10.57
C GLY A 306 -11.69 -20.09 -10.09
N TRP A 307 -10.93 -19.50 -10.99
CA TRP A 307 -10.17 -18.28 -10.76
C TRP A 307 -10.93 -17.10 -11.33
N SER A 308 -11.26 -16.10 -10.50
CA SER A 308 -12.05 -14.96 -10.93
C SER A 308 -11.22 -13.98 -11.75
N ILE A 309 -11.46 -13.92 -13.06
CA ILE A 309 -10.82 -12.92 -13.92
C ILE A 309 -11.25 -11.49 -13.57
N GLY A 310 -12.47 -11.31 -13.03
CA GLY A 310 -12.94 -10.00 -12.59
C GLY A 310 -12.09 -9.40 -11.46
N ASN A 311 -11.59 -10.25 -10.54
CA ASN A 311 -10.62 -9.82 -9.53
C ASN A 311 -9.34 -9.28 -10.21
N ILE A 312 -8.79 -10.02 -11.18
CA ILE A 312 -7.58 -9.64 -11.91
C ILE A 312 -7.75 -8.34 -12.70
N CYS A 313 -8.87 -8.16 -13.40
CA CYS A 313 -9.12 -6.93 -14.15
C CYS A 313 -9.19 -5.70 -13.24
N LEU A 314 -9.79 -5.85 -12.06
CA LEU A 314 -9.87 -4.78 -11.07
C LEU A 314 -8.50 -4.51 -10.41
N ASP A 315 -7.70 -5.55 -10.16
CA ASP A 315 -6.33 -5.41 -9.65
C ASP A 315 -5.43 -4.68 -10.66
N LEU A 316 -5.50 -5.06 -11.94
CA LEU A 316 -4.80 -4.38 -13.03
C LEU A 316 -5.21 -2.92 -13.15
N THR A 317 -6.52 -2.63 -13.08
CA THR A 317 -7.05 -1.28 -13.13
C THR A 317 -6.51 -0.46 -11.96
N GLY A 318 -6.54 -1.03 -10.75
CA GLY A 318 -6.00 -0.42 -9.55
C GLY A 318 -4.50 -0.11 -9.68
N GLY A 319 -3.70 -1.10 -10.07
CA GLY A 319 -2.26 -0.97 -10.26
C GLY A 319 -1.88 0.05 -11.33
N THR A 320 -2.55 0.04 -12.48
CA THR A 320 -2.26 0.96 -13.59
C THR A 320 -2.59 2.40 -13.21
N LEU A 321 -3.76 2.64 -12.62
CA LEU A 321 -4.16 3.97 -12.17
C LEU A 321 -3.31 4.47 -11.00
N SER A 322 -2.84 3.59 -10.12
CA SER A 322 -1.90 3.96 -9.05
C SER A 322 -0.57 4.45 -9.61
N ILE A 323 -0.01 3.75 -10.60
CA ILE A 323 1.20 4.22 -11.30
C ILE A 323 0.93 5.55 -12.01
N LEU A 324 -0.20 5.67 -12.70
CA LEU A 324 -0.59 6.94 -13.36
C LEU A 324 -0.65 8.10 -12.36
N GLN A 325 -1.24 7.90 -11.18
CA GLN A 325 -1.26 8.94 -10.14
C GLN A 325 0.16 9.34 -9.75
N MET A 326 1.07 8.38 -9.57
CA MET A 326 2.47 8.67 -9.24
C MET A 326 3.15 9.53 -10.32
N PHE A 327 2.92 9.26 -11.60
CA PHE A 327 3.41 10.09 -12.70
C PHE A 327 2.81 11.50 -12.68
N ILE A 328 1.51 11.63 -12.44
CA ILE A 328 0.84 12.94 -12.36
C ILE A 328 1.44 13.77 -11.22
N VAL A 329 1.62 13.17 -10.03
CA VAL A 329 2.18 13.85 -8.86
C VAL A 329 3.65 14.23 -9.10
N ALA A 330 4.47 13.30 -9.62
CA ALA A 330 5.87 13.55 -9.92
C ALA A 330 6.05 14.71 -10.92
N TYR A 331 5.22 14.72 -11.98
CA TYR A 331 5.21 15.82 -12.95
C TYR A 331 4.71 17.12 -12.31
N ASN A 332 3.57 17.10 -11.62
CA ASN A 332 2.91 18.33 -11.15
C ASN A 332 3.71 19.06 -10.06
N PHE A 333 4.50 18.33 -9.26
CA PHE A 333 5.33 18.91 -8.20
C PHE A 333 6.84 18.90 -8.53
N ASP A 334 7.24 18.53 -9.76
CA ASP A 334 8.65 18.36 -10.16
C ASP A 334 9.49 17.53 -9.17
N ASP A 335 8.85 16.54 -8.54
CA ASP A 335 9.46 15.68 -7.51
C ASP A 335 9.49 14.23 -7.98
N TRP A 336 10.25 14.01 -9.04
CA TRP A 336 10.53 12.69 -9.59
C TRP A 336 11.31 11.81 -8.61
N SER A 337 12.15 12.41 -7.75
CA SER A 337 12.88 11.69 -6.71
C SER A 337 11.95 11.09 -5.68
N SER A 338 10.92 11.77 -5.19
CA SER A 338 9.98 11.17 -4.23
C SER A 338 8.98 10.24 -4.93
N GLY A 339 8.60 10.54 -6.18
CA GLY A 339 7.74 9.69 -7.00
C GLY A 339 8.37 8.34 -7.35
N PHE A 340 9.65 8.33 -7.77
CA PHE A 340 10.37 7.13 -8.21
C PHE A 340 11.38 6.60 -7.19
N GLY A 341 11.73 7.38 -6.17
CA GLY A 341 12.77 7.07 -5.17
C GLY A 341 12.38 6.01 -4.15
N SER A 342 11.19 5.42 -4.25
CA SER A 342 10.97 4.07 -3.73
C SER A 342 10.91 3.07 -4.89
N PRO A 343 12.06 2.59 -5.41
CA PRO A 343 12.11 1.53 -6.41
C PRO A 343 11.23 0.32 -6.05
N THR A 344 11.05 0.10 -4.74
CA THR A 344 10.16 -0.90 -4.19
C THR A 344 8.69 -0.68 -4.57
N LYS A 345 8.12 0.52 -4.45
CA LYS A 345 6.70 0.76 -4.79
C LYS A 345 6.43 0.62 -6.29
N LEU A 346 7.27 1.21 -7.12
CA LEU A 346 7.14 1.09 -8.58
C LEU A 346 7.35 -0.36 -9.03
N GLY A 347 8.39 -1.03 -8.53
CA GLY A 347 8.68 -2.42 -8.83
C GLY A 347 7.56 -3.37 -8.41
N LEU A 348 6.94 -3.14 -7.25
CA LEU A 348 5.78 -3.90 -6.77
C LEU A 348 4.55 -3.70 -7.66
N GLY A 349 4.27 -2.46 -8.08
CA GLY A 349 3.16 -2.15 -8.98
C GLY A 349 3.33 -2.84 -10.34
N LEU A 350 4.51 -2.71 -10.95
CA LEU A 350 4.85 -3.38 -12.22
C LEU A 350 4.80 -4.91 -12.12
N PHE A 351 5.26 -5.46 -10.99
CA PHE A 351 5.22 -6.90 -10.75
C PHE A 351 3.78 -7.43 -10.68
N SER A 352 2.88 -6.72 -9.99
CA SER A 352 1.46 -7.08 -9.95
C SER A 352 0.83 -7.03 -11.35
N ILE A 353 1.04 -5.94 -12.08
CA ILE A 353 0.55 -5.76 -13.46
C ILE A 353 1.04 -6.90 -14.37
N THR A 354 2.29 -7.34 -14.20
CA THR A 354 2.86 -8.44 -14.99
C THR A 354 2.09 -9.75 -14.76
N PHE A 355 1.79 -10.09 -13.49
CA PHE A 355 0.98 -11.26 -13.18
C PHE A 355 -0.47 -11.12 -13.64
N ASP A 356 -1.04 -9.92 -13.58
CA ASP A 356 -2.41 -9.67 -14.03
C ASP A 356 -2.54 -9.89 -15.53
N ILE A 357 -1.63 -9.32 -16.32
CA ILE A 357 -1.54 -9.57 -17.76
C ILE A 357 -1.34 -11.06 -18.03
N PHE A 358 -0.47 -11.72 -17.27
CA PHE A 358 -0.26 -13.16 -17.41
C PHE A 358 -1.55 -13.96 -17.17
N PHE A 359 -2.32 -13.65 -16.13
CA PHE A 359 -3.60 -14.31 -15.86
C PHE A 359 -4.66 -14.00 -16.95
N MET A 360 -4.68 -12.78 -17.48
CA MET A 360 -5.55 -12.41 -18.60
C MET A 360 -5.21 -13.21 -19.87
N VAL A 361 -3.92 -13.36 -20.18
CA VAL A 361 -3.45 -14.21 -21.28
C VAL A 361 -3.81 -15.67 -21.03
N GLN A 362 -3.64 -16.19 -19.81
CA GLN A 362 -4.08 -17.54 -19.46
C GLN A 362 -5.58 -17.73 -19.71
N HIS A 363 -6.39 -16.74 -19.35
CA HIS A 363 -7.84 -16.84 -19.42
C HIS A 363 -8.39 -16.74 -20.84
N TRP A 364 -8.00 -15.71 -21.59
CA TRP A 364 -8.57 -15.42 -22.91
C TRP A 364 -7.80 -16.01 -24.08
N CYS A 365 -6.48 -16.17 -23.97
CA CYS A 365 -5.66 -16.65 -25.09
C CYS A 365 -5.36 -18.14 -24.98
N LEU A 366 -4.89 -18.60 -23.81
CA LEU A 366 -4.41 -19.98 -23.66
C LEU A 366 -5.52 -20.97 -23.31
N TYR A 367 -6.46 -20.60 -22.44
CA TYR A 367 -7.51 -21.49 -21.92
C TYR A 367 -8.96 -20.96 -22.10
N PRO A 368 -9.34 -20.41 -23.27
CA PRO A 368 -10.66 -19.79 -23.48
C PRO A 368 -11.85 -20.75 -23.32
N HIS A 369 -11.68 -22.03 -23.65
CA HIS A 369 -12.74 -23.06 -23.61
C HIS A 369 -12.66 -23.99 -22.40
N GLY A 370 -11.87 -23.65 -21.38
CA GLY A 370 -11.65 -24.52 -20.21
C GLY A 370 -12.90 -24.80 -19.35
N GLY A 371 -14.05 -24.24 -19.71
CA GLY A 371 -15.37 -24.42 -19.08
C GLY A 371 -16.32 -25.41 -19.77
N GLU A 372 -15.98 -25.94 -20.95
CA GLU A 372 -16.89 -26.78 -21.74
C GLU A 372 -16.73 -28.30 -21.55
N GLN A 373 -15.73 -28.76 -20.78
CA GLN A 373 -15.62 -30.20 -20.46
C GLN A 373 -16.50 -30.56 -19.26
N ALA A 374 -17.81 -30.49 -19.45
CA ALA A 374 -18.74 -31.25 -18.63
C ALA A 374 -18.60 -32.73 -18.96
N VAL A 375 -18.36 -33.54 -17.93
CA VAL A 375 -18.31 -35.01 -17.97
C VAL A 375 -19.51 -35.54 -18.79
N PRO A 376 -19.32 -36.43 -19.78
CA PRO A 376 -20.46 -37.06 -20.44
C PRO A 376 -21.22 -37.86 -19.39
N ILE A 377 -22.44 -37.43 -19.08
CA ILE A 377 -23.39 -38.20 -18.30
C ILE A 377 -23.70 -39.44 -19.16
N ILE A 378 -23.10 -40.58 -18.82
CA ILE A 378 -23.59 -41.87 -19.29
C ILE A 378 -24.95 -42.04 -18.63
N THR A 379 -26.01 -41.57 -19.29
CA THR A 379 -27.38 -41.94 -18.95
C THR A 379 -27.52 -43.41 -19.26
N GLY A 380 -27.34 -44.25 -18.25
CA GLY A 380 -27.71 -45.66 -18.30
C GLY A 380 -29.21 -45.77 -18.51
N VAL A 381 -29.63 -46.03 -19.75
CA VAL A 381 -30.95 -46.59 -20.02
C VAL A 381 -30.84 -48.09 -19.78
N SER A 382 -31.62 -48.56 -18.81
CA SER A 382 -31.86 -49.98 -18.61
C SER A 382 -32.71 -50.52 -19.75
N SER A 383 -32.18 -51.50 -20.47
CA SER A 383 -32.98 -52.52 -21.14
C SER A 383 -32.17 -53.81 -21.15
N THR A 384 -32.53 -54.71 -20.25
CA THR A 384 -32.23 -56.14 -20.34
C THR A 384 -32.84 -56.72 -21.60
N GLU A 385 -32.02 -57.32 -22.47
CA GLU A 385 -32.38 -58.51 -23.25
C GLU A 385 -31.12 -59.16 -23.88
N SER A 386 -30.76 -60.29 -23.27
CA SER A 386 -30.27 -61.58 -23.82
C SER A 386 -29.30 -61.69 -25.03
N TYR A 387 -28.44 -62.73 -24.88
CA TYR A 387 -27.67 -63.51 -25.86
C TYR A 387 -26.16 -63.21 -26.06
N SER A 388 -25.34 -63.96 -25.32
CA SER A 388 -24.41 -64.97 -25.84
C SER A 388 -23.74 -64.73 -27.22
N GLN A 389 -22.44 -64.41 -27.25
CA GLN A 389 -21.36 -65.22 -27.89
C GLN A 389 -20.03 -64.44 -28.02
N ALA A 390 -18.94 -65.16 -27.69
CA ALA A 390 -17.59 -65.11 -28.25
C ALA A 390 -16.78 -63.78 -28.29
N MET A 391 -15.61 -63.79 -27.63
CA MET A 391 -14.46 -62.99 -28.09
C MET A 391 -13.98 -63.53 -29.46
N PRO A 392 -13.41 -62.69 -30.34
CA PRO A 392 -11.94 -62.70 -30.41
C PRO A 392 -11.26 -61.38 -30.82
N ASN A 393 -10.01 -61.27 -30.35
CA ASN A 393 -8.81 -60.69 -30.98
C ASN A 393 -8.89 -59.35 -31.74
N TYR A 394 -8.10 -58.43 -31.19
CA TYR A 394 -7.62 -57.19 -31.76
C TYR A 394 -6.51 -57.45 -32.80
N GLN A 395 -6.78 -57.22 -34.10
CA GLN A 395 -5.72 -56.90 -35.06
C GLN A 395 -6.24 -56.24 -36.36
N SER A 396 -5.70 -55.05 -36.65
CA SER A 396 -5.37 -54.50 -37.99
C SER A 396 -6.57 -54.08 -38.90
N VAL A 397 -6.63 -53.05 -39.76
CA VAL A 397 -5.78 -52.01 -40.40
C VAL A 397 -6.78 -50.86 -40.79
N VAL A 398 -6.45 -49.58 -40.93
CA VAL A 398 -6.14 -48.90 -42.22
C VAL A 398 -5.97 -47.37 -42.00
N ASP A 399 -4.78 -46.90 -42.39
CA ASP A 399 -4.33 -45.70 -43.12
C ASP A 399 -4.84 -44.27 -42.84
N TYR A 400 -3.85 -43.39 -42.59
CA TYR A 400 -3.86 -41.99 -42.99
C TYR A 400 -2.63 -41.69 -43.86
N PRO A 401 -2.75 -40.88 -44.94
CA PRO A 401 -1.67 -40.64 -45.89
C PRO A 401 -0.62 -39.64 -45.38
N VAL A 402 0.64 -39.93 -45.71
CA VAL A 402 1.83 -39.09 -45.46
C VAL A 402 2.09 -38.23 -46.70
N THR A 403 2.21 -36.91 -46.52
CA THR A 403 2.67 -35.98 -47.54
C THR A 403 4.20 -35.82 -47.46
N THR A 404 4.89 -36.22 -48.52
CA THR A 404 6.34 -36.10 -48.75
C THR A 404 6.79 -34.66 -49.02
N TYR A 405 7.88 -34.24 -48.40
CA TYR A 405 8.70 -33.09 -48.80
C TYR A 405 9.90 -33.59 -49.61
N SER A 406 10.10 -33.03 -50.81
CA SER A 406 11.24 -33.33 -51.68
C SER A 406 12.43 -32.40 -51.41
N GLU A 407 13.60 -33.01 -51.21
CA GLU A 407 14.91 -32.36 -51.09
C GLU A 407 15.35 -31.70 -52.41
N ILE A 408 15.99 -30.53 -52.27
CA ILE A 408 16.72 -29.84 -53.34
C ILE A 408 18.19 -30.26 -53.23
N THR A 409 18.74 -30.88 -54.27
CA THR A 409 20.16 -31.20 -54.39
C THR A 409 20.87 -30.14 -55.25
N VAL A 410 22.00 -29.64 -54.72
CA VAL A 410 22.95 -28.72 -55.36
C VAL A 410 23.74 -29.45 -56.46
N LYS A 411 23.96 -28.80 -57.61
CA LYS A 411 25.05 -29.11 -58.55
C LYS A 411 25.94 -27.87 -58.72
N THR A 412 27.23 -28.08 -58.39
CA THR A 412 28.48 -27.38 -58.76
C THR A 412 28.46 -25.87 -58.97
#